data_AF-A0A7J6RBK5-F1
#
_entry.id   AF-A0A7J6RBK5-F1
#
_cell.length_a   1.000
_cell.length_b   1.000
_cell.length_c   1.000
_cell.angle_alpha   90.00
_cell.angle_beta   90.00
_cell.angle_gamma   90.00
#
_symmetry.space_group_name_H-M   'P 1'
#
loop_
_entity.id
_entity.type
_entity.pdbx_description
1 polymer ?
#
loop_
_entity_poly.entity_id
_entity_poly.type
_entity_poly.pdbx_seq_one_letter_code
_entity_poly.pdbx_strand_id
1 'polypeptide(L)'
;MPVDRHQGSLNLRDGVWRKKNFVMKELGLDKGFEPLRTGPFAGIRNLGATCYVNSLLQALFFTKPFRTATLNLPTAEPNGRGSGFNQQAASLRALQVLFGEMQCGISATCESS
;
A
#
# COMPACT_ATOMS: atom_id res chain seq x y z
N MET A 1 37.46 38.17 9.98
CA MET A 1 36.07 37.73 9.74
C MET A 1 35.89 36.37 10.39
N PRO A 2 35.28 36.27 11.59
CA PRO A 2 34.99 34.99 12.21
C PRO A 2 33.67 34.43 11.69
N VAL A 3 33.64 33.12 11.39
CA VAL A 3 32.44 32.39 10.97
C VAL A 3 31.78 31.83 12.23
N ASP A 4 30.62 32.37 12.60
CA ASP A 4 29.79 31.86 13.68
C ASP A 4 29.21 30.49 13.28
N ARG A 5 29.79 29.44 13.86
CA ARG A 5 29.29 28.07 13.76
C ARG A 5 28.18 27.90 14.82
N HIS A 6 26.93 28.15 14.44
CA HIS A 6 25.77 27.80 15.27
C HIS A 6 25.70 26.28 15.45
N GLN A 7 26.28 25.78 16.55
CA GLN A 7 26.14 24.40 17.00
C GLN A 7 24.77 24.23 17.69
N GLY A 8 23.70 24.10 16.91
CA GLY A 8 22.39 23.70 17.39
C GLY A 8 22.35 22.19 17.64
N SER A 9 22.75 21.74 18.83
CA SER A 9 22.55 20.35 19.27
C SER A 9 21.05 20.10 19.48
N LEU A 10 20.36 19.60 18.46
CA LEU A 10 18.99 19.10 18.60
C LEU A 10 19.06 17.83 19.45
N ASN A 11 18.72 17.99 20.73
CA ASN A 11 18.62 16.86 21.67
C ASN A 11 17.50 15.94 21.16
N LEU A 12 17.83 14.73 20.73
CA LEU A 12 16.87 13.74 20.19
C LEU A 12 15.73 13.46 21.19
N ARG A 13 15.96 13.73 22.48
CA ARG A 13 14.97 13.64 23.54
C ARG A 13 13.80 14.59 23.32
N ASP A 14 14.00 15.77 22.74
CA ASP A 14 12.97 16.81 22.55
C ASP A 14 12.28 16.74 21.18
N GLY A 15 12.34 15.57 20.53
CA GLY A 15 11.72 15.34 19.23
C GLY A 15 10.23 15.69 19.20
N VAL A 16 9.82 16.26 18.07
CA VAL A 16 8.44 16.67 17.71
C VAL A 16 7.38 15.63 18.11
N TRP A 17 7.75 14.35 18.08
CA TRP A 17 6.91 13.18 18.39
C TRP A 17 6.61 12.94 19.88
N ARG A 18 7.27 13.60 20.83
CA ARG A 18 7.10 13.32 22.28
C ARG A 18 5.83 13.93 22.88
N LYS A 19 5.27 14.97 22.27
CA LYS A 19 4.06 15.65 22.80
C LYS A 19 2.80 14.98 22.25
N LYS A 20 2.12 14.16 23.07
CA LYS A 20 0.85 13.49 22.70
C LYS A 20 -0.16 14.45 22.08
N ASN A 21 -0.28 15.65 22.63
CA ASN A 21 -1.21 16.68 22.14
C ASN A 21 -0.82 17.23 20.76
N PHE A 22 0.49 17.29 20.47
CA PHE A 22 0.99 17.69 19.16
C PHE A 22 0.68 16.62 18.11
N VAL A 23 0.99 15.35 18.43
CA VAL A 23 0.73 14.22 17.53
C VAL A 23 -0.76 14.06 17.24
N MET A 24 -1.64 14.18 18.25
CA MET A 24 -3.09 14.14 18.02
C MET A 24 -3.56 15.24 17.09
N LYS A 25 -3.09 16.47 17.29
CA LYS A 25 -3.48 17.64 16.48
C LYS A 25 -2.97 17.55 15.05
N GLU A 26 -1.71 17.15 14.86
CA GLU A 26 -1.08 17.05 13.54
C GLU A 26 -1.68 15.91 12.70
N LEU A 27 -2.03 14.80 13.35
CA LEU A 27 -2.70 13.67 12.71
C LEU A 27 -4.22 13.84 12.60
N GLY A 28 -4.79 14.93 13.12
CA GLY A 28 -6.24 15.19 13.10
C GLY A 28 -7.07 14.21 13.93
N LEU A 29 -6.45 13.51 14.89
CA LEU A 29 -7.11 12.53 15.78
C LEU A 29 -7.89 13.18 16.92
N ASP A 30 -7.72 14.50 17.11
CA ASP A 30 -8.48 15.33 18.05
C ASP A 30 -9.90 15.64 17.57
N LYS A 31 -10.14 15.51 16.25
CA LYS A 31 -11.46 15.59 15.65
C LYS A 31 -12.08 14.19 15.76
N GLY A 32 -13.07 14.04 16.66
CA GLY A 32 -13.72 12.75 16.91
C GLY A 32 -14.08 11.99 15.62
N PHE A 33 -13.98 10.66 15.66
CA PHE A 33 -14.08 9.69 14.55
C PHE A 33 -14.49 10.25 13.18
N GLU A 34 -13.60 11.01 12.55
CA GLU A 34 -13.65 11.20 11.11
C GLU A 34 -12.99 9.96 10.49
N PRO A 35 -13.67 9.23 9.58
CA PRO A 35 -13.05 8.10 8.94
C PRO A 35 -11.78 8.58 8.24
N LEU A 36 -10.62 8.12 8.71
CA LEU A 36 -9.29 8.43 8.18
C LEU A 36 -9.16 8.15 6.66
N ARG A 37 -10.12 7.45 6.07
CA ARG A 37 -10.22 7.18 4.63
C ARG A 37 -11.59 7.59 4.10
N THR A 38 -11.66 8.76 3.48
CA THR A 38 -12.84 9.26 2.74
C THR A 38 -12.67 9.17 1.22
N GLY A 39 -11.75 8.35 0.72
CA GLY A 39 -11.42 8.24 -0.71
C GLY A 39 -11.81 6.90 -1.35
N PRO A 40 -11.86 6.83 -2.70
CA PRO A 40 -12.23 5.62 -3.44
C PRO A 40 -11.14 4.54 -3.43
N PHE A 41 -9.98 4.80 -2.79
CA PHE A 41 -8.82 3.93 -2.84
C PHE A 41 -8.75 2.99 -1.64
N ALA A 42 -8.67 1.70 -1.95
CA ALA A 42 -8.57 0.63 -0.97
C ALA A 42 -7.13 0.36 -0.54
N GLY A 43 -6.94 0.05 0.75
CA GLY A 43 -5.66 -0.44 1.27
C GLY A 43 -5.51 -1.95 1.08
N ILE A 44 -4.26 -2.44 1.13
CA ILE A 44 -3.96 -3.89 1.17
C ILE A 44 -3.65 -4.27 2.61
N ARG A 45 -4.29 -5.34 3.11
CA ARG A 45 -4.05 -5.84 4.47
C ARG A 45 -2.61 -6.33 4.62
N ASN A 46 -1.97 -6.00 5.74
CA ASN A 46 -0.66 -6.54 6.08
C ASN A 46 -0.85 -7.93 6.69
N LEU A 47 -0.17 -8.94 6.15
CA LEU A 47 -0.23 -10.33 6.65
C LEU A 47 0.95 -10.68 7.58
N GLY A 48 1.66 -9.65 8.06
CA GLY A 48 2.88 -9.78 8.87
C GLY A 48 4.13 -9.60 8.01
N ALA A 49 4.92 -8.58 8.32
CA ALA A 49 6.13 -8.22 7.55
C ALA A 49 5.93 -8.03 6.02
N THR A 50 4.70 -7.87 5.51
CA THR A 50 4.42 -7.72 4.07
C THR A 50 4.28 -6.27 3.62
N CYS A 51 4.45 -5.29 4.51
CA CYS A 51 4.20 -3.88 4.21
C CYS A 51 5.04 -3.35 3.03
N TYR A 52 6.27 -3.86 2.85
CA TYR A 52 7.12 -3.48 1.72
C TYR A 52 6.50 -3.91 0.38
N VAL A 53 5.91 -5.10 0.32
CA VAL A 53 5.20 -5.59 -0.87
C VAL A 53 3.91 -4.82 -1.07
N ASN A 54 3.16 -4.54 0.00
CA ASN A 54 1.91 -3.78 -0.10
C ASN A 54 2.15 -2.39 -0.70
N SER A 55 3.18 -1.68 -0.25
CA SER A 55 3.57 -0.37 -0.79
C SER A 55 3.99 -0.45 -2.26
N LEU A 56 4.75 -1.49 -2.64
CA LEU A 56 5.14 -1.72 -4.03
C LEU A 56 3.92 -2.00 -4.93
N LEU A 57 3.01 -2.88 -4.50
CA LEU A 57 1.81 -3.23 -5.25
C LEU A 57 0.88 -2.04 -5.46
N GLN A 58 0.74 -1.17 -4.45
CA GLN A 58 0.02 0.09 -4.56
C GLN A 58 0.68 1.01 -5.59
N ALA A 59 2.00 1.19 -5.56
CA ALA A 59 2.72 2.01 -6.54
C ALA A 59 2.55 1.49 -7.99
N LEU A 60 2.61 0.17 -8.16
CA LEU A 60 2.37 -0.48 -9.45
C LEU A 60 0.93 -0.32 -9.93
N PHE A 61 -0.06 -0.45 -9.05
CA PHE A 61 -1.47 -0.24 -9.39
C PHE A 61 -1.77 1.19 -9.88
N PHE A 62 -1.16 2.19 -9.24
CA PHE A 62 -1.30 3.59 -9.65
C PHE A 62 -0.53 3.95 -10.92
N THR A 63 0.36 3.07 -11.39
CA THR A 63 1.00 3.18 -12.70
C THR A 63 0.03 2.68 -13.78
N LYS A 64 -0.83 3.58 -14.29
CA LYS A 64 -1.95 3.23 -15.20
C LYS A 64 -1.55 2.31 -16.37
N PRO A 65 -0.45 2.54 -17.12
CA PRO A 65 -0.08 1.65 -18.23
C PRO A 65 0.23 0.23 -17.75
N PHE A 66 0.92 0.09 -16.61
CA PHE A 66 1.23 -1.20 -16.02
C PHE A 66 -0.05 -1.93 -15.61
N ARG A 67 -0.91 -1.26 -14.82
CA ARG A 67 -2.21 -1.82 -14.41
C ARG A 67 -3.04 -2.30 -15.61
N THR A 68 -3.19 -1.46 -16.63
CA THR A 68 -3.96 -1.81 -17.83
C THR A 68 -3.35 -3.00 -18.56
N ALA A 69 -2.03 -3.06 -18.71
CA ALA A 69 -1.36 -4.21 -19.31
C ALA A 69 -1.56 -5.49 -18.49
N THR A 70 -1.42 -5.43 -17.16
CA THR A 70 -1.63 -6.59 -16.27
C THR A 70 -3.05 -7.14 -16.38
N LEU A 71 -4.06 -6.28 -16.38
CA LEU A 71 -5.46 -6.68 -16.48
C LEU A 71 -5.83 -7.25 -17.86
N ASN A 72 -5.13 -6.85 -18.93
CA ASN A 72 -5.39 -7.30 -20.29
C ASN A 72 -4.55 -8.52 -20.72
N LEU A 73 -3.55 -8.94 -19.93
CA LEU A 73 -2.73 -10.09 -20.27
C LEU A 73 -3.56 -11.39 -20.26
N PRO A 74 -3.43 -12.24 -21.30
CA PRO A 74 -4.12 -13.53 -21.33
C PRO A 74 -3.68 -14.43 -20.17
N THR A 75 -4.63 -14.91 -19.38
CA THR A 75 -4.39 -16.05 -18.47
C THR A 75 -4.78 -17.34 -19.17
N ALA A 76 -3.97 -18.39 -19.00
CA ALA A 76 -4.26 -19.69 -19.59
C ALA A 76 -5.66 -20.19 -19.19
N GLU A 77 -6.45 -20.59 -20.18
CA GLU A 77 -7.79 -21.14 -20.00
C GLU A 77 -7.72 -22.46 -19.21
N PRO A 78 -8.66 -22.71 -18.26
CA PRO A 78 -8.68 -23.92 -17.44
C PRO A 78 -8.90 -25.24 -18.22
N ASN A 79 -9.16 -25.17 -19.54
CA ASN A 79 -9.47 -26.33 -20.38
C ASN A 79 -8.31 -26.78 -21.29
N GLY A 80 -7.14 -26.16 -21.22
CA GLY A 80 -5.95 -26.61 -21.93
C GLY A 80 -5.28 -27.78 -21.20
N ARG A 81 -5.45 -29.00 -21.70
CA ARG A 81 -4.67 -30.19 -21.32
C ARG A 81 -3.19 -29.95 -21.63
N GLY A 82 -2.49 -29.29 -20.71
CA GLY A 82 -1.07 -29.01 -20.75
C GLY A 82 -0.53 -29.02 -19.33
N SER A 83 0.08 -30.14 -18.97
CA SER A 83 0.59 -30.49 -17.66
C SER A 83 1.69 -29.53 -17.19
N GLY A 84 1.40 -28.72 -16.17
CA GLY A 84 2.40 -27.98 -15.40
C GLY A 84 1.82 -26.77 -14.70
N PHE A 85 1.92 -26.72 -13.37
CA PHE A 85 1.63 -25.51 -12.62
C PHE A 85 2.67 -24.44 -13.01
N ASN A 86 2.25 -23.44 -13.80
CA ASN A 86 3.12 -22.31 -14.11
C ASN A 86 2.98 -21.27 -13.00
N GLN A 87 3.97 -21.20 -12.11
CA GLN A 87 4.04 -20.22 -11.03
C GLN A 87 3.87 -18.77 -11.54
N GLN A 88 4.37 -18.45 -12.73
CA GLN A 88 4.25 -17.12 -13.32
C GLN A 88 2.80 -16.82 -13.73
N ALA A 89 2.11 -17.79 -14.32
CA ALA A 89 0.70 -17.66 -14.67
C ALA A 89 -0.18 -17.52 -13.42
N ALA A 90 0.12 -18.27 -12.35
CA ALA A 90 -0.55 -18.14 -11.06
C ALA A 90 -0.33 -16.74 -10.44
N SER A 91 0.92 -16.25 -10.45
CA SER A 91 1.24 -14.91 -9.96
C SER A 91 0.56 -13.80 -10.77
N LEU A 92 0.50 -13.93 -12.11
CA LEU A 92 -0.23 -12.99 -12.96
C LEU A 92 -1.73 -12.99 -12.61
N ARG A 93 -2.34 -14.17 -12.48
CA ARG A 93 -3.75 -14.28 -12.10
C ARG A 93 -4.01 -13.65 -10.72
N ALA A 94 -3.12 -13.85 -9.76
CA ALA A 94 -3.22 -13.23 -8.44
C ALA A 94 -3.15 -11.69 -8.52
N LEU A 95 -2.23 -11.14 -9.33
CA LEU A 95 -2.12 -9.70 -9.55
C LEU A 95 -3.38 -9.12 -10.21
N GLN A 96 -3.96 -9.83 -11.18
CA GLN A 96 -5.19 -9.40 -11.84
C GLN A 96 -6.38 -9.34 -10.88
N VAL A 97 -6.54 -10.35 -10.02
CA VAL A 97 -7.58 -10.35 -8.97
C VAL A 97 -7.38 -9.17 -8.04
N LEU A 98 -6.16 -9.01 -7.50
CA LEU A 98 -5.83 -7.92 -6.58
C LEU A 98 -6.07 -6.53 -7.21
N PHE A 99 -5.64 -6.31 -8.44
CA PHE A 99 -5.82 -5.03 -9.13
C PHE A 99 -7.29 -4.78 -9.48
N GLY A 100 -8.06 -5.82 -9.80
CA GLY A 100 -9.50 -5.76 -9.98
C GLY A 100 -10.21 -5.31 -8.70
N GLU A 101 -9.91 -5.93 -7.56
CA GLU A 101 -10.46 -5.56 -6.25
C GLU A 101 -10.16 -4.10 -5.89
N MET A 102 -8.89 -3.68 -6.04
CA MET A 102 -8.49 -2.30 -5.79
C MET A 102 -9.20 -1.30 -6.71
N GLN A 103 -9.50 -1.67 -7.95
CA GLN A 103 -10.23 -0.81 -8.89
C GLN A 103 -11.72 -0.70 -8.55
N CYS A 104 -12.31 -1.75 -7.99
CA CYS A 104 -13.67 -1.74 -7.47
C CYS A 104 -13.80 -1.04 -6.11
N GLY A 105 -12.70 -0.57 -5.51
CA GLY A 105 -12.69 0.09 -4.20
C GLY A 105 -12.91 -0.87 -3.02
N ILE A 106 -12.83 -2.18 -3.25
CA ILE A 106 -12.89 -3.19 -2.20
C ILE A 106 -11.49 -3.23 -1.56
N SER A 107 -11.40 -3.06 -0.23
CA SER A 107 -10.13 -3.31 0.47
C SER A 107 -9.69 -4.72 0.12
N ALA A 108 -8.48 -4.91 -0.40
CA ALA A 108 -8.02 -6.23 -0.81
C ALA A 108 -8.09 -7.18 0.40
N THR A 109 -9.17 -7.94 0.49
CA THR A 109 -9.50 -8.81 1.60
C THR A 109 -8.79 -10.14 1.35
N CYS A 110 -8.30 -10.78 2.40
CA CYS A 110 -8.57 -12.22 2.46
C CYS A 110 -9.85 -12.32 3.27
N GLU A 111 -10.97 -12.64 2.63
CA GLU A 111 -12.06 -13.28 3.34
C GLU A 111 -11.56 -14.68 3.69
N SER A 112 -11.52 -14.95 4.99
CA SER A 112 -11.32 -16.28 5.53
C SER A 112 -12.56 -17.09 5.16
N SER A 113 -12.43 -18.05 4.25
CA SER A 113 -13.30 -19.23 4.21
C SER A 113 -12.52 -20.40 4.79
#